data_AF-A0A2D2AVS7-F1
#
_entry.id   AF-A0A2D2AVS7-F1
#
_cell.length_a   1.000
_cell.length_b   1.000
_cell.length_c   1.000
_cell.angle_alpha   90.00
_cell.angle_beta   90.00
_cell.angle_gamma   90.00
#
_symmetry.space_group_name_H-M   'P 1'
#
loop_
_entity.id
_entity.type
_entity.pdbx_description
1 polymer ?
#
loop_
_entity_poly.entity_id
_entity_poly.type
_entity_poly.pdbx_seq_one_letter_code
_entity_poly.pdbx_strand_id
1 'polypeptide(L)'
;MRTLAAILVLAVASGAAASASAQTRLTDVQFVKVARCAGLAGDDRFDTVYKANEKGRSPFAIAKADEARDSAAREVKRVQKGRTPGGQERIDAELGGACAALKG
;
A
#
# COMPACT_ATOMS: atom_id res chain seq x y z
N MET A 1 6.36 -23.22 51.33
CA MET A 1 6.61 -23.99 50.10
C MET A 1 6.27 -23.11 48.92
N ARG A 2 7.21 -22.97 47.99
CA ARG A 2 7.13 -22.22 46.73
C ARG A 2 6.27 -22.97 45.73
N THR A 3 5.44 -22.27 44.96
CA THR A 3 5.26 -22.52 43.51
C THR A 3 4.58 -21.34 42.85
N LEU A 4 5.36 -20.64 42.02
CA LEU A 4 4.94 -19.66 41.02
C LEU A 4 4.19 -20.38 39.89
N ALA A 5 3.09 -19.81 39.39
CA ALA A 5 2.47 -20.22 38.13
C ALA A 5 2.59 -19.08 37.12
N ALA A 6 3.29 -19.38 36.03
CA ALA A 6 3.86 -18.46 35.07
C ALA A 6 2.82 -17.93 34.05
N ILE A 7 2.96 -16.65 33.70
CA ILE A 7 2.26 -15.98 32.61
C ILE A 7 2.97 -16.37 31.30
N LEU A 8 2.28 -17.14 30.44
CA LEU A 8 2.74 -17.45 29.08
C LEU A 8 2.13 -16.43 28.11
N VAL A 9 2.85 -15.36 27.82
CA VAL A 9 2.60 -14.48 26.67
C VAL A 9 3.23 -15.15 25.45
N LEU A 10 2.41 -15.71 24.57
CA LEU A 10 2.87 -16.20 23.27
C LEU A 10 3.07 -14.99 22.32
N ALA A 11 4.27 -14.41 22.34
CA ALA A 11 4.74 -13.52 21.30
C ALA A 11 5.31 -14.38 20.16
N VAL A 12 4.47 -14.76 19.18
CA VAL A 12 4.98 -15.25 17.90
C VAL A 12 5.37 -14.04 17.07
N ALA A 13 6.67 -13.83 17.02
CA ALA A 13 7.35 -12.83 16.22
C ALA A 13 6.94 -12.93 14.75
N SER A 14 6.64 -11.77 14.19
CA SER A 14 6.40 -11.51 12.78
C SER A 14 7.52 -12.09 11.92
N GLY A 15 7.25 -13.23 11.30
CA GLY A 15 8.04 -13.74 10.18
C GLY A 15 7.77 -12.92 8.92
N ALA A 16 8.06 -11.62 8.94
CA ALA A 16 8.23 -10.86 7.70
C ALA A 16 9.65 -11.12 7.23
N ALA A 17 9.84 -12.24 6.52
CA ALA A 17 10.99 -12.37 5.65
C ALA A 17 10.89 -11.23 4.64
N ALA A 18 11.61 -10.14 4.90
CA ALA A 18 11.83 -9.08 3.94
C ALA A 18 12.71 -9.68 2.84
N SER A 19 12.08 -10.32 1.88
CA SER A 19 12.71 -10.69 0.62
C SER A 19 13.13 -9.40 -0.06
N ALA A 20 14.40 -9.02 0.11
CA ALA A 20 15.09 -8.07 -0.74
C ALA A 20 14.97 -8.61 -2.17
N SER A 21 13.94 -8.15 -2.87
CA SER A 21 13.58 -8.65 -4.18
C SER A 21 14.48 -7.93 -5.16
N ALA A 22 15.41 -8.66 -5.78
CA ALA A 22 16.04 -8.24 -7.03
C ALA A 22 14.95 -7.61 -7.91
N GLN A 23 15.15 -6.36 -8.31
CA GLN A 23 14.15 -5.42 -8.86
C GLN A 23 13.26 -6.08 -9.92
N THR A 24 12.22 -6.76 -9.46
CA THR A 24 11.31 -7.52 -10.30
C THR A 24 10.37 -6.49 -10.87
N ARG A 25 10.46 -6.26 -12.18
CA ARG A 25 9.56 -5.38 -12.93
C ARG A 25 8.13 -5.71 -12.51
N LEU A 26 7.40 -4.70 -12.03
CA LEU A 26 6.01 -4.88 -11.66
C LEU A 26 5.20 -5.31 -12.89
N THR A 27 4.23 -6.19 -12.69
CA THR A 27 3.18 -6.40 -13.70
C THR A 27 2.38 -5.11 -13.88
N ASP A 28 1.67 -4.94 -15.00
CA ASP A 28 0.83 -3.74 -15.22
C ASP A 28 -0.22 -3.58 -14.11
N VAL A 29 -0.79 -4.69 -13.63
CA VAL A 29 -1.73 -4.68 -12.50
C VAL A 29 -1.08 -4.16 -11.23
N GLN A 30 0.14 -4.61 -10.91
CA GLN A 30 0.87 -4.12 -9.74
C GLN A 30 1.28 -2.65 -9.89
N PHE A 31 1.63 -2.22 -11.10
CA PHE A 31 1.96 -0.82 -11.39
C PHE A 31 0.76 0.10 -11.16
N VAL A 32 -0.43 -0.28 -11.67
CA VAL A 32 -1.67 0.46 -11.39
C VAL A 32 -2.00 0.47 -9.90
N LYS A 33 -1.75 -0.64 -9.18
CA LYS A 33 -1.93 -0.69 -7.71
C LYS A 33 -0.97 0.26 -6.99
N VAL A 34 0.30 0.32 -7.36
CA VAL A 34 1.26 1.30 -6.80
C VAL A 34 0.75 2.73 -6.98
N ALA A 35 0.24 3.05 -8.16
CA ALA A 35 -0.31 4.37 -8.45
C ALA A 35 -1.55 4.69 -7.59
N ARG A 36 -2.46 3.72 -7.42
CA ARG A 36 -3.59 3.84 -6.48
C ARG A 36 -3.11 4.07 -5.05
N CYS A 37 -2.14 3.30 -4.58
CA CYS A 37 -1.54 3.44 -3.25
C CYS A 37 -0.89 4.83 -3.05
N ALA A 38 -0.21 5.36 -4.06
CA ALA A 38 0.29 6.74 -4.06
C ALA A 38 -0.85 7.76 -3.89
N GLY A 39 -1.96 7.58 -4.61
CA GLY A 39 -3.13 8.44 -4.51
C GLY A 39 -3.82 8.38 -3.13
N LEU A 40 -3.84 7.21 -2.49
CA LEU A 40 -4.40 7.02 -1.15
C LEU A 40 -3.51 7.57 -0.05
N ALA A 41 -2.19 7.38 -0.16
CA ALA A 41 -1.24 7.86 0.85
C ALA A 41 -1.14 9.39 0.86
N GLY A 42 -1.26 10.03 -0.31
CA GLY A 42 -1.15 11.48 -0.43
C GLY A 42 0.26 12.04 -0.19
N ASP A 43 1.27 11.17 -0.18
CA ASP A 43 2.69 11.52 -0.07
C ASP A 43 3.55 10.75 -1.11
N ASP A 44 4.86 10.84 -0.97
CA ASP A 44 5.86 10.36 -1.92
C ASP A 44 6.37 8.94 -1.66
N ARG A 45 5.85 8.23 -0.64
CA ARG A 45 6.35 6.91 -0.22
C ARG A 45 6.27 5.81 -1.28
N PHE A 46 5.54 6.04 -2.38
CA PHE A 46 5.39 5.12 -3.51
C PHE A 46 6.03 5.66 -4.81
N ASP A 47 6.51 6.91 -4.82
CA ASP A 47 6.97 7.61 -6.01
C ASP A 47 8.22 6.95 -6.62
N THR A 48 9.16 6.52 -5.76
CA THR A 48 10.36 5.78 -6.17
C THR A 48 10.01 4.50 -6.94
N VAL A 49 9.09 3.70 -6.40
CA VAL A 49 8.67 2.44 -7.03
C VAL A 49 7.90 2.68 -8.32
N TYR A 50 7.01 3.69 -8.34
CA TYR A 50 6.26 4.08 -9.52
C TYR A 50 7.21 4.48 -10.66
N LYS A 51 8.10 5.45 -10.42
CA LYS A 51 9.05 5.95 -11.44
C LYS A 51 10.02 4.87 -11.91
N ALA A 52 10.49 4.01 -11.01
CA ALA A 52 11.38 2.90 -11.38
C ALA A 52 10.71 1.88 -12.33
N ASN A 53 9.37 1.81 -12.30
CA ASN A 53 8.57 0.89 -13.08
C ASN A 53 7.80 1.55 -14.23
N GLU A 54 7.75 2.87 -14.33
CA GLU A 54 7.04 3.62 -15.37
C GLU A 54 7.74 3.48 -16.74
N LYS A 55 9.07 3.59 -16.76
CA LYS A 55 9.85 3.62 -18.01
C LYS A 55 9.66 2.33 -18.82
N GLY A 56 9.25 2.50 -20.07
CA GLY A 56 9.06 1.39 -21.02
C GLY A 56 7.70 0.70 -20.93
N ARG A 57 6.76 1.22 -20.13
CA ARG A 57 5.37 0.74 -20.14
C ARG A 57 4.59 1.27 -21.33
N SER A 58 3.53 0.53 -21.68
CA SER A 58 2.58 0.97 -22.68
C SER A 58 1.86 2.24 -22.21
N PRO A 59 1.50 3.17 -23.13
CA PRO A 59 0.70 4.35 -22.79
C PRO A 59 -0.62 4.00 -22.10
N PHE A 60 -1.21 2.85 -22.44
CA PHE A 60 -2.44 2.38 -21.80
C PHE A 60 -2.22 2.06 -20.31
N ALA A 61 -1.14 1.35 -19.95
CA ALA A 61 -0.84 1.05 -18.55
C ALA A 61 -0.57 2.32 -17.73
N ILE A 62 0.12 3.30 -18.32
CA ILE A 62 0.35 4.62 -17.70
C ILE A 62 -0.99 5.34 -17.47
N ALA A 63 -1.84 5.44 -18.49
CA ALA A 63 -3.15 6.08 -18.37
C ALA A 63 -4.04 5.43 -17.30
N LYS A 64 -4.06 4.09 -17.20
CA LYS A 64 -4.80 3.39 -16.14
C LYS A 64 -4.22 3.64 -14.75
N ALA A 65 -2.90 3.76 -14.64
CA ALA A 65 -2.24 4.06 -13.38
C ALA A 65 -2.56 5.48 -12.89
N ASP A 66 -2.53 6.46 -13.80
CA ASP A 66 -2.87 7.85 -13.50
C ASP A 66 -4.35 8.00 -13.11
N GLU A 67 -5.25 7.35 -13.84
CA GLU A 67 -6.68 7.30 -13.49
C GLU A 67 -6.88 6.73 -12.08
N ALA A 68 -6.18 5.64 -11.74
CA ALA A 68 -6.28 5.01 -10.43
C ALA A 68 -5.75 5.92 -9.31
N ARG A 69 -4.61 6.59 -9.53
CA ARG A 69 -4.02 7.57 -8.59
C ARG A 69 -4.96 8.73 -8.35
N ASP A 70 -5.49 9.33 -9.41
CA ASP A 70 -6.40 10.46 -9.34
C ASP A 70 -7.72 10.10 -8.66
N SER A 71 -8.27 8.94 -8.98
CA SER A 71 -9.50 8.44 -8.37
C SER A 71 -9.32 8.23 -6.86
N ALA A 72 -8.20 7.62 -6.46
CA ALA A 72 -7.82 7.46 -5.05
C ALA A 72 -7.63 8.79 -4.33
N ALA A 73 -6.92 9.75 -4.95
CA ALA A 73 -6.75 11.08 -4.36
C ALA A 73 -8.10 11.81 -4.19
N ARG A 74 -9.03 11.64 -5.14
CA ARG A 74 -10.41 12.13 -5.00
C ARG A 74 -11.18 11.42 -3.90
N GLU A 75 -10.96 10.11 -3.70
CA GLU A 75 -11.54 9.33 -2.59
C GLU A 75 -11.09 9.89 -1.24
N VAL A 76 -9.79 10.06 -1.03
CA VAL A 76 -9.22 10.70 0.17
C VAL A 76 -9.89 12.05 0.43
N LYS A 77 -10.01 12.92 -0.59
CA LYS A 77 -10.67 14.22 -0.47
C LYS A 77 -12.16 14.12 -0.12
N ARG A 78 -12.87 13.06 -0.50
CA ARG A 78 -14.28 12.84 -0.10
C ARG A 78 -14.37 12.41 1.35
N VAL A 79 -13.48 11.51 1.78
CA VAL A 79 -13.38 11.04 3.17
C VAL A 79 -13.05 12.22 4.11
N GLN A 80 -12.04 13.02 3.78
CA GLN A 80 -11.67 14.21 4.56
C GLN A 80 -12.80 15.23 4.68
N LYS A 81 -13.69 15.32 3.69
CA LYS A 81 -14.88 16.18 3.72
C LYS A 81 -16.06 15.55 4.47
N GLY A 82 -15.89 14.40 5.11
CA GLY A 82 -16.95 13.67 5.80
C GLY A 82 -18.03 13.11 4.87
N ARG A 83 -17.79 13.02 3.56
CA ARG A 83 -18.78 12.57 2.57
C ARG A 83 -18.85 11.06 2.40
N THR A 84 -18.06 10.31 3.16
CA THR A 84 -17.97 8.85 3.05
C THR A 84 -17.78 8.27 4.46
N PRO A 85 -18.89 7.87 5.12
CA PRO A 85 -18.83 7.19 6.42
C PRO A 85 -17.99 5.92 6.32
N GLY A 86 -17.12 5.67 7.32
CA GLY A 86 -16.22 4.51 7.30
C GLY A 86 -15.09 4.59 6.26
N GLY A 87 -14.95 5.73 5.58
CA GLY A 87 -14.01 5.88 4.48
C GLY A 87 -12.56 5.90 4.93
N GLN A 88 -12.28 6.42 6.13
CA GLN A 88 -10.93 6.51 6.66
C GLN A 88 -10.39 5.12 7.03
N GLU A 89 -11.18 4.31 7.72
CA GLU A 89 -10.80 2.94 8.09
C GLU A 89 -10.54 2.08 6.85
N ARG A 90 -11.31 2.29 5.77
CA ARG A 90 -11.09 1.60 4.49
C ARG A 90 -9.77 2.01 3.83
N ILE A 91 -9.45 3.31 3.82
CA ILE A 91 -8.18 3.81 3.27
C ILE A 91 -7.01 3.25 4.09
N ASP A 92 -7.11 3.28 5.41
CA ASP A 92 -6.07 2.77 6.32
C ASP A 92 -5.87 1.25 6.16
N ALA A 93 -6.96 0.49 6.01
CA ALA A 93 -6.89 -0.95 5.73
C ALA A 93 -6.22 -1.25 4.39
N GLU A 94 -6.50 -0.46 3.36
CA GLU A 94 -5.86 -0.62 2.04
C GLU A 94 -4.36 -0.29 2.11
N LEU A 95 -4.01 0.79 2.81
CA LEU A 95 -2.63 1.22 3.03
C LEU A 95 -1.82 0.25 3.88
N GLY A 96 -2.45 -0.35 4.90
CA GLY A 96 -1.86 -1.35 5.79
C GLY A 96 -1.81 -2.77 5.22
N GLY A 97 -2.68 -3.08 4.24
CA GLY A 97 -2.75 -4.37 3.58
C GLY A 97 -2.06 -4.36 2.21
N ALA A 98 -2.86 -4.19 1.16
CA ALA A 98 -2.42 -4.35 -0.23
C ALA A 98 -1.25 -3.43 -0.61
N CYS A 99 -1.23 -2.20 -0.07
CA CYS A 99 -0.17 -1.25 -0.38
C CYS A 99 1.13 -1.51 0.39
N ALA A 100 1.08 -2.16 1.57
CA ALA A 100 2.28 -2.42 2.36
C ALA A 100 3.29 -3.32 1.63
N ALA A 101 2.79 -4.28 0.84
CA ALA A 101 3.60 -5.17 0.00
C ALA A 101 4.22 -4.49 -1.24
N LEU A 102 3.86 -3.23 -1.51
CA LEU A 102 4.26 -2.48 -2.70
C LEU A 102 5.05 -1.22 -2.38
N LYS A 103 5.33 -0.96 -1.09
CA LYS A 103 6.26 0.08 -0.66
C LYS A 103 7.68 -0.34 -1.04
N GLY A 104 8.47 0.60 -1.54
CA GLY A 104 9.88 0.39 -1.90
C GLY A 104 10.80 0.97 -0.87
#